data_AF-A0A1V4QQ67-F1
#
_entry.id   AF-A0A1V4QQ67-F1
#
_cell.length_a   1.000
_cell.length_b   1.000
_cell.length_c   1.000
_cell.angle_alpha   90.00
_cell.angle_beta   90.00
_cell.angle_gamma   90.00
#
_symmetry.space_group_name_H-M   'P 1'
#
loop_
_entity.id
_entity.type
_entity.pdbx_description
1 polymer ?
#
loop_
_entity_poly.entity_id
_entity_poly.type
_entity_poly.pdbx_seq_one_letter_code
_entity_poly.pdbx_strand_id
1 'polypeptide(L)'
;MDELAEKQADELPQARQDYHSQIEPQFKMLRSKAYYASRPGGQQQISPQFRNFIENAVKRVGDEKDFRLFVAHFEAVVGFLYGKRKVRR
;
A
#
# COMPACT_ATOMS: atom_id res chain seq x y z
N MET A 1 -15.91 -31.50 -23.03
CA MET A 1 -15.35 -30.16 -22.79
C MET A 1 -15.51 -29.91 -21.31
N ASP A 2 -14.41 -30.04 -20.58
CA ASP A 2 -14.39 -30.22 -19.13
C ASP A 2 -14.67 -28.93 -18.37
N GLU A 3 -15.89 -28.77 -17.84
CA GLU A 3 -16.24 -27.76 -16.81
C GLU A 3 -15.41 -27.90 -15.52
N LEU A 4 -14.69 -29.01 -15.34
CA LEU A 4 -13.85 -29.29 -14.18
C LEU A 4 -12.43 -28.72 -14.30
N ALA A 5 -11.98 -28.36 -15.52
CA ALA A 5 -10.65 -27.78 -15.73
C ALA A 5 -10.63 -26.26 -15.41
N GLU A 6 -11.77 -25.58 -15.47
CA GLU A 6 -11.85 -24.13 -15.29
C GLU A 6 -11.86 -23.70 -13.81
N LYS A 7 -12.23 -24.60 -12.90
CA LYS A 7 -12.30 -24.32 -11.44
C LYS A 7 -10.98 -24.48 -10.70
N GLN A 8 -9.91 -24.96 -11.34
CA GLN A 8 -8.62 -25.18 -10.69
C GLN A 8 -7.58 -24.08 -10.97
N ALA A 9 -7.92 -23.06 -11.77
CA ALA A 9 -6.99 -21.98 -12.11
C ALA A 9 -6.87 -20.88 -11.04
N ASP A 10 -7.74 -20.87 -10.01
CA ASP A 10 -7.87 -19.73 -9.08
C ASP A 10 -7.07 -19.89 -7.77
N GLU A 11 -6.35 -21.00 -7.59
CA GLU A 11 -5.50 -21.24 -6.42
C GLU A 11 -4.07 -21.62 -6.82
N LEU A 12 -3.42 -20.78 -7.63
CA LEU A 12 -1.96 -20.75 -7.57
C LEU A 12 -1.59 -20.13 -6.22
N PRO A 13 -0.86 -20.83 -5.33
CA PRO A 13 -0.41 -20.25 -4.07
C PRO A 13 0.41 -19.02 -4.44
N GLN A 14 -0.13 -17.84 -4.16
CA GLN A 14 0.60 -16.57 -4.30
C GLN A 14 1.93 -16.79 -3.61
N ALA A 15 3.03 -16.80 -4.38
CA ALA A 15 4.36 -17.04 -3.84
C ALA A 15 4.53 -16.05 -2.68
N ARG A 16 4.56 -16.56 -1.44
CA ARG A 16 4.66 -15.73 -0.24
C ARG A 16 5.93 -14.91 -0.41
N GLN A 17 5.78 -13.62 -0.70
CA GLN A 17 6.92 -12.74 -0.81
C GLN A 17 7.55 -12.64 0.57
N ASP A 18 8.85 -12.93 0.63
CA ASP A 18 9.59 -12.78 1.86
C ASP A 18 9.67 -11.29 2.23
N TYR A 19 9.25 -10.97 3.45
CA TYR A 19 9.15 -9.58 3.88
C TYR A 19 10.50 -8.87 3.82
N HIS A 20 11.55 -9.47 4.37
CA HIS A 20 12.85 -8.80 4.52
C HIS A 20 13.58 -8.58 3.19
N SER A 21 13.55 -9.58 2.29
CA SER A 21 14.29 -9.51 1.03
C SER A 21 13.52 -8.77 -0.08
N GLN A 22 12.19 -8.78 -0.06
CA GLN A 22 11.38 -8.26 -1.17
C GLN A 22 10.52 -7.06 -0.78
N ILE A 23 9.80 -7.12 0.35
CA ILE A 23 8.80 -6.10 0.72
C ILE A 23 9.45 -4.92 1.43
N GLU A 24 10.23 -5.18 2.49
CA GLU A 24 10.84 -4.18 3.36
C GLU A 24 11.69 -3.15 2.57
N PRO A 25 12.53 -3.53 1.60
CA PRO A 25 13.29 -2.56 0.81
C PRO A 25 12.39 -1.63 0.00
N GLN A 26 11.34 -2.18 -0.63
CA GLN A 26 10.38 -1.39 -1.40
C GLN A 26 9.54 -0.49 -0.49
N PHE A 27 9.16 -0.99 0.68
CA PHE A 27 8.39 -0.23 1.65
C PHE A 27 9.20 0.92 2.26
N LYS A 28 10.50 0.70 2.53
CA LYS A 28 11.42 1.80 2.87
C LYS A 28 11.62 2.79 1.72
N MET A 29 11.58 2.34 0.46
CA MET A 29 11.64 3.27 -0.68
C MET A 29 10.39 4.15 -0.78
N LEU A 30 9.21 3.64 -0.40
CA LEU A 30 7.96 4.43 -0.35
C LEU A 30 8.12 5.65 0.57
N ARG A 31 8.80 5.49 1.71
CA ARG A 31 9.16 6.59 2.62
C ARG A 31 9.92 7.69 1.88
N SER A 32 10.99 7.34 1.17
CA SER A 32 11.80 8.31 0.42
C SER A 32 10.99 9.06 -0.62
N LYS A 33 10.11 8.36 -1.35
CA LYS A 33 9.20 8.97 -2.33
C LYS A 33 8.21 9.94 -1.67
N ALA A 34 7.66 9.57 -0.51
CA ALA A 34 6.76 10.43 0.25
C ALA A 34 7.45 11.73 0.70
N TYR A 35 8.69 11.66 1.20
CA TYR A 35 9.45 12.87 1.54
C TYR A 35 9.65 13.78 0.33
N TYR A 36 10.07 13.22 -0.79
CA TYR A 36 10.28 13.97 -2.03
C TYR A 36 8.99 14.66 -2.50
N ALA A 37 7.87 13.94 -2.52
CA ALA A 37 6.55 14.43 -2.91
C ALA A 37 5.98 15.50 -1.96
N SER A 38 6.49 15.58 -0.73
CA SER A 38 6.04 16.54 0.31
C SER A 38 6.89 17.80 0.41
N ARG A 39 7.97 17.93 -0.39
CA ARG A 39 8.96 18.99 -0.26
C ARG A 39 8.35 20.38 -0.52
N PRO A 40 8.49 21.35 0.41
CA PRO A 40 8.12 22.75 0.17
C PRO A 40 9.00 23.39 -0.92
N GLY A 41 8.39 24.23 -1.76
CA GLY A 41 9.11 24.93 -2.84
C GLY A 41 9.23 24.17 -4.16
N GLY A 42 8.60 23.00 -4.29
CA GLY A 42 8.35 22.31 -5.56
C GLY A 42 6.85 22.12 -5.83
N GLN A 43 6.50 21.24 -6.78
CA GLN A 43 5.12 20.75 -6.92
C GLN A 43 4.82 19.80 -5.76
N GLN A 44 4.32 20.35 -4.65
CA GLN A 44 3.91 19.55 -3.50
C GLN A 44 2.72 18.66 -3.89
N GLN A 45 2.98 17.36 -4.05
CA GLN A 45 1.97 16.40 -4.49
C GLN A 45 1.17 15.81 -3.32
N ILE A 46 1.78 15.75 -2.14
CA ILE A 46 1.14 15.22 -0.93
C ILE A 46 1.30 16.17 0.27
N SER A 47 0.32 16.11 1.17
CA SER A 47 0.35 16.90 2.39
C SER A 47 1.41 16.38 3.38
N PRO A 48 1.94 17.23 4.29
CA PRO A 48 2.83 16.79 5.36
C PRO A 48 2.20 15.71 6.25
N GLN A 49 0.88 15.75 6.46
CA GLN A 49 0.14 14.75 7.23
C GLN A 49 0.19 13.38 6.54
N PHE A 50 0.00 13.33 5.22
CA PHE A 50 0.09 12.08 4.47
C PHE A 50 1.53 11.55 4.42
N ARG A 51 2.53 12.42 4.29
CA ARG A 51 3.94 12.04 4.45
C ARG A 51 4.19 11.40 5.82
N ASN A 52 3.70 12.02 6.89
CA ASN A 52 3.85 11.52 8.26
C ASN A 52 3.12 10.19 8.47
N PHE A 53 1.97 10.01 7.84
CA PHE A 53 1.26 8.73 7.83
C PHE A 53 2.16 7.60 7.27
N ILE A 54 2.79 7.82 6.11
CA ILE A 54 3.73 6.84 5.51
C ILE A 54 4.98 6.64 6.37
N GLU A 55 5.59 7.73 6.85
CA GLU A 55 6.77 7.70 7.74
C GLU A 55 6.54 6.82 8.96
N ASN A 56 5.40 7.02 9.62
CA ASN A 56 5.05 6.31 10.84
C ASN A 56 4.65 4.86 10.57
N ALA A 57 4.14 4.54 9.39
CA ALA A 57 3.87 3.16 9.00
C ALA A 57 5.17 2.39 8.78
N VAL A 58 6.10 2.94 7.99
CA VAL A 58 7.39 2.30 7.69
C VAL A 58 8.23 2.06 8.95
N LYS A 59 8.12 2.92 9.97
CA LYS A 59 8.80 2.72 11.26
C LYS A 59 8.19 1.62 12.14
N ARG A 60 6.90 1.31 11.96
CA ARG A 60 6.16 0.40 12.85
C ARG A 60 6.04 -1.02 12.31
N VAL A 61 6.02 -1.18 10.99
CA VAL A 61 5.88 -2.49 10.35
C VAL A 61 7.21 -3.24 10.41
N GLY A 62 7.23 -4.37 11.13
CA GLY A 62 8.42 -5.21 11.29
C GLY A 62 8.40 -6.50 10.47
N ASP A 63 7.22 -6.94 10.02
CA ASP A 63 7.03 -8.23 9.35
C ASP A 63 5.91 -8.20 8.30
N GLU A 64 5.67 -9.35 7.65
CA GLU A 64 4.64 -9.51 6.62
C GLU A 64 3.22 -9.27 7.16
N LYS A 65 2.95 -9.65 8.42
CA LYS A 65 1.62 -9.54 9.03
C LYS A 65 1.27 -8.07 9.28
N ASP A 66 2.21 -7.33 9.86
CA ASP A 66 2.08 -5.89 10.08
C ASP A 66 1.94 -5.15 8.74
N PHE A 67 2.66 -5.60 7.71
CA PHE A 67 2.58 -5.00 6.38
C PHE A 67 1.18 -5.17 5.79
N ARG A 68 0.58 -6.36 5.90
CA ARG A 68 -0.80 -6.61 5.45
C ARG A 68 -1.82 -5.76 6.22
N LEU A 69 -1.64 -5.57 7.53
CA LEU A 69 -2.48 -4.66 8.32
C LEU A 69 -2.33 -3.21 7.86
N PHE A 70 -1.11 -2.78 7.55
CA PHE A 70 -0.87 -1.47 6.96
C PHE A 70 -1.57 -1.32 5.61
N VAL A 71 -1.47 -2.31 4.71
CA VAL A 71 -2.12 -2.28 3.39
C VAL A 71 -3.63 -2.11 3.54
N ALA A 72 -4.28 -2.91 4.38
CA ALA A 72 -5.72 -2.78 4.63
C ALA A 72 -6.10 -1.39 5.18
N HIS A 73 -5.28 -0.84 6.09
CA HIS A 73 -5.50 0.51 6.61
C HIS A 73 -5.30 1.59 5.54
N PHE A 74 -4.26 1.45 4.71
CA PHE A 74 -3.99 2.34 3.58
C PHE A 74 -5.14 2.34 2.57
N GLU A 75 -5.64 1.16 2.22
CA GLU A 75 -6.79 0.99 1.33
C GLU A 75 -8.05 1.63 1.91
N ALA A 76 -8.29 1.54 3.22
CA ALA A 76 -9.42 2.22 3.87
C ALA A 76 -9.29 3.75 3.77
N VAL A 77 -8.09 4.30 4.03
CA VAL A 77 -7.82 5.75 3.93
C VAL A 77 -7.99 6.26 2.50
N VAL A 78 -7.41 5.55 1.54
CA VAL A 78 -7.48 5.91 0.11
C VAL A 78 -8.87 5.67 -0.46
N GLY A 79 -9.53 4.59 -0.06
CA GLY A 79 -10.91 4.27 -0.41
C GLY A 79 -11.88 5.35 0.05
N PHE A 80 -11.69 5.93 1.23
CA PHE A 80 -12.46 7.10 1.68
C PHE A 80 -12.21 8.33 0.80
N LEU A 81 -10.95 8.59 0.41
CA LEU A 81 -10.59 9.72 -0.45
C LEU A 81 -11.27 9.63 -1.83
N TYR A 82 -11.26 8.45 -2.46
CA TYR A 82 -11.92 8.23 -3.75
C TYR A 82 -13.44 8.05 -3.62
N GLY A 83 -13.93 7.47 -2.53
CA GLY A 83 -15.35 7.31 -2.23
C GLY A 83 -16.06 8.66 -2.07
N LYS A 84 -15.42 9.65 -1.44
CA LYS A 84 -15.93 11.03 -1.37
C LYS A 84 -16.03 11.74 -2.72
N ARG A 85 -15.36 11.26 -3.77
CA ARG A 85 -15.50 11.80 -5.14
C ARG A 85 -16.65 11.17 -5.94
N LYS A 86 -17.33 10.14 -5.43
CA LYS A 86 -18.48 9.49 -6.09
C LYS A 86 -19.85 9.85 -5.52
N VAL A 87 -19.94 10.58 -4.40
CA VAL A 87 -21.22 11.14 -3.95
C VAL A 87 -21.39 12.53 -4.57
N ARG A 88 -21.89 12.55 -5.80
CA ARG A 88 -22.51 13.76 -6.38
C ARG A 88 -23.79 14.00 -5.57
N ARG A 89 -23.82 15.09 -4.80
CA ARG A 89 -25.06 15.61 -4.20
C ARG A 89 -26.05 15.99 -5.29
#